data_AF-A0A4R1HHN4-F1
#
_entry.id   AF-A0A4R1HHN4-F1
#
_cell.length_a   1.000
_cell.length_b   1.000
_cell.length_c   1.000
_cell.angle_alpha   90.00
_cell.angle_beta   90.00
_cell.angle_gamma   90.00
#
_symmetry.space_group_name_H-M   'P 1'
#
loop_
_entity.id
_entity.type
_entity.pdbx_description
1 polymer ?
#
loop_
_entity_poly.entity_id
_entity_poly.type
_entity_poly.pdbx_seq_one_letter_code
_entity_poly.pdbx_strand_id
1 'polypeptide(L)'
;MNGCQRCREAVSAGLDGEDEPRDRLIVDNHLDRCAPCREFATAARELDELTRRRAGDAPPVTGDHLRIDVPVCAPRRPHLRPVGNATCGCSPDCSCGCQHGRACRCHAAA
;
A
#
# COMPACT_ATOMS: atom_id res chain seq x y z
N MET A 1 19.59 -18.36 1.13
CA MET A 1 18.68 -17.54 1.97
C MET A 1 19.37 -16.26 2.43
N ASN A 2 20.37 -16.31 3.34
CA ASN A 2 21.05 -15.11 3.87
C ASN A 2 21.46 -14.05 2.82
N GLY A 3 22.08 -14.44 1.69
CA GLY A 3 22.44 -13.48 0.63
C GLY A 3 21.26 -12.74 -0.02
N CYS A 4 20.08 -13.36 -0.10
CA CYS A 4 18.86 -12.70 -0.60
C CYS A 4 18.33 -11.67 0.40
N GLN A 5 18.39 -11.98 1.70
CA GLN A 5 18.05 -11.04 2.76
C GLN A 5 19.00 -9.83 2.73
N ARG A 6 20.32 -10.05 2.73
CA ARG A 6 21.31 -8.96 2.68
C ARG A 6 21.18 -8.09 1.43
N CYS A 7 20.85 -8.67 0.27
CA CYS A 7 20.56 -7.91 -0.93
C CYS A 7 19.31 -7.01 -0.77
N ARG A 8 18.27 -7.45 -0.06
CA ARG A 8 17.05 -6.65 0.19
C ARG A 8 17.30 -5.55 1.21
N GLU A 9 18.05 -5.83 2.27
CA GLU A 9 18.48 -4.86 3.28
C GLU A 9 19.29 -3.72 2.62
N ALA A 10 20.31 -4.06 1.82
CA ALA A 10 21.12 -3.07 1.09
C ALA A 10 20.33 -2.29 0.02
N VAL A 11 19.32 -2.91 -0.62
CA VAL A 11 18.42 -2.21 -1.55
C VAL A 11 17.51 -1.21 -0.82
N SER A 12 17.06 -1.50 0.42
CA SER A 12 16.33 -0.52 1.23
C SER A 12 17.23 0.66 1.60
N ALA A 13 18.41 0.38 2.18
CA ALA A 13 19.36 1.44 2.56
C ALA A 13 19.69 2.39 1.39
N GLY A 14 19.82 1.88 0.16
CA GLY A 14 20.02 2.70 -1.05
C GLY A 14 18.81 3.50 -1.53
N LEU A 15 17.59 3.22 -1.04
CA LEU A 15 16.41 4.07 -1.22
C LEU A 15 16.33 5.13 -0.12
N ASP A 16 16.64 4.74 1.12
CA ASP A 16 16.62 5.60 2.30
C ASP A 16 17.80 6.62 2.31
N GLY A 17 18.88 6.32 1.60
CA GLY A 17 20.09 7.17 1.46
C GLY A 17 21.23 6.78 2.42
N GLU A 18 21.18 5.58 2.98
CA GLU A 18 22.09 5.05 4.00
C GLU A 18 23.13 4.06 3.44
N ASP A 19 23.40 4.05 2.12
CA ASP A 19 24.15 2.97 1.48
C ASP A 19 25.69 3.09 1.56
N GLU A 20 26.35 2.03 2.05
CA GLU A 20 27.81 1.95 1.98
C GLU A 20 28.30 1.56 0.56
N PRO A 21 29.44 2.11 0.08
CA PRO A 21 30.04 1.71 -1.20
C PRO A 21 30.35 0.21 -1.32
N ARG A 22 30.51 -0.50 -0.18
CA ARG A 22 30.71 -1.95 -0.12
C ARG A 22 29.47 -2.73 -0.54
N ASP A 23 28.28 -2.27 -0.18
CA ASP A 23 27.05 -3.05 -0.39
C ASP A 23 26.50 -2.92 -1.82
N ARG A 24 26.82 -1.85 -2.56
CA ARG A 24 26.54 -1.74 -4.02
C ARG A 24 27.04 -2.97 -4.79
N LEU A 25 28.31 -3.33 -4.58
CA LEU A 25 28.94 -4.50 -5.20
C LEU A 25 28.29 -5.84 -4.79
N ILE A 26 27.65 -5.90 -3.62
CA ILE A 26 26.91 -7.08 -3.15
C ILE A 26 25.52 -7.14 -3.81
N VAL A 27 24.86 -6.00 -3.93
CA VAL A 27 23.56 -5.85 -4.61
C VAL A 27 23.69 -6.22 -6.08
N ASP A 28 24.57 -5.55 -6.84
CA ASP A 28 24.70 -5.77 -8.29
C ASP A 28 24.97 -7.25 -8.62
N ASN A 29 25.97 -7.83 -7.95
CA ASN A 29 26.39 -9.23 -8.12
C ASN A 29 25.28 -10.25 -7.73
N HIS A 30 24.35 -9.86 -6.85
CA HIS A 30 23.19 -10.68 -6.50
C HIS A 30 22.03 -10.48 -7.48
N LEU A 31 21.75 -9.24 -7.89
CA LEU A 31 20.69 -8.88 -8.83
C LEU A 31 20.92 -9.51 -10.20
N ASP A 32 22.17 -9.64 -10.67
CA ASP A 32 22.50 -10.40 -11.90
C ASP A 32 21.93 -11.81 -11.90
N ARG A 33 21.95 -12.49 -10.74
CA ARG A 33 21.69 -13.94 -10.62
C ARG A 33 20.35 -14.29 -9.98
N CYS A 34 19.67 -13.34 -9.32
CA CYS A 34 18.48 -13.62 -8.52
C CYS A 34 17.25 -12.84 -9.01
N ALA A 35 16.40 -13.47 -9.84
CA ALA A 35 15.17 -12.86 -10.34
C ALA A 35 14.21 -12.35 -9.22
N PRO A 36 13.95 -13.10 -8.13
CA PRO A 36 13.11 -12.61 -7.03
C PRO A 36 13.70 -11.45 -6.20
N CYS A 37 14.97 -11.11 -6.42
CA CYS A 37 15.58 -9.88 -5.87
C CYS A 37 15.56 -8.73 -6.88
N ARG A 38 15.60 -9.00 -8.20
CA ARG A 38 15.32 -8.00 -9.24
C ARG A 38 13.87 -7.50 -9.15
N GLU A 39 12.91 -8.42 -9.07
CA GLU A 39 11.48 -8.11 -8.90
C GLU A 39 11.24 -7.22 -7.66
N PHE A 40 11.85 -7.59 -6.52
CA PHE A 40 11.84 -6.77 -5.31
C PHE A 40 12.47 -5.39 -5.53
N ALA A 41 13.64 -5.30 -6.14
CA ALA A 41 14.35 -4.04 -6.33
C ALA A 41 13.71 -3.12 -7.38
N THR A 42 12.85 -3.64 -8.26
CA THR A 42 11.95 -2.83 -9.10
C THR A 42 10.78 -2.31 -8.27
N ALA A 43 10.01 -3.20 -7.63
CA ALA A 43 8.82 -2.82 -6.87
C ALA A 43 9.12 -1.86 -5.70
N ALA A 44 10.29 -1.98 -5.06
CA ALA A 44 10.73 -1.07 -4.02
C ALA A 44 11.00 0.35 -4.55
N ARG A 45 11.62 0.48 -5.73
CA ARG A 45 11.86 1.78 -6.40
C ARG A 45 10.54 2.43 -6.85
N GLU A 46 9.61 1.64 -7.39
CA GLU A 46 8.28 2.12 -7.78
C GLU A 46 7.49 2.64 -6.57
N LEU A 47 7.50 1.90 -5.44
CA LEU A 47 6.85 2.31 -4.21
C LEU A 47 7.46 3.59 -3.62
N ASP A 48 8.79 3.69 -3.62
CA ASP A 48 9.48 4.85 -3.09
C ASP A 48 9.26 6.11 -3.94
N GLU A 49 9.28 5.98 -5.28
CA GLU A 49 8.96 7.10 -6.17
C GLU A 49 7.52 7.60 -5.91
N LEU A 50 6.55 6.69 -5.81
CA LEU A 50 5.16 7.02 -5.48
C LEU A 50 5.02 7.68 -4.09
N THR A 51 5.88 7.31 -3.14
CA THR A 51 5.86 7.83 -1.77
C THR A 51 6.51 9.21 -1.69
N ARG A 52 7.69 9.40 -2.29
CA ARG A 52 8.38 10.70 -2.37
C ARG A 52 7.57 11.73 -3.15
N ARG A 53 6.90 11.34 -4.24
CA ARG A 53 5.97 12.21 -4.99
C ARG A 53 4.86 12.77 -4.08
N ARG A 54 4.22 11.91 -3.28
CA ARG A 54 3.16 12.32 -2.32
C ARG A 54 3.69 13.12 -1.13
N ALA A 55 4.93 12.89 -0.71
CA ALA A 55 5.55 13.66 0.37
C ALA A 55 5.73 15.14 -0.01
N GLY A 56 5.88 15.45 -1.31
CA GLY A 56 5.92 16.83 -1.81
C GLY A 56 4.60 17.61 -1.68
N ASP A 57 3.46 16.91 -1.57
CA ASP A 57 2.14 17.52 -1.35
C ASP A 57 1.87 17.80 0.14
N ALA A 58 2.70 17.30 1.06
CA ALA A 58 2.52 17.48 2.49
C ALA A 58 3.10 18.82 2.97
N PRO A 59 2.39 19.59 3.82
CA PRO A 59 2.95 20.79 4.42
C PRO A 59 4.12 20.42 5.36
N PRO A 60 5.21 21.22 5.40
CA PRO A 60 6.35 20.94 6.27
C PRO A 60 5.95 20.99 7.75
N VAL A 61 6.54 20.11 8.56
CA VAL A 61 6.28 20.06 10.01
C VAL A 61 7.09 21.16 10.72
N THR A 62 6.49 22.32 10.91
CA THR A 62 7.15 23.52 11.46
C THR A 62 6.88 23.72 12.96
N GLY A 63 7.23 22.75 13.81
CA GLY A 63 7.09 22.88 15.26
C GLY A 63 7.91 21.87 16.06
N ASP A 64 8.41 22.29 17.23
CA ASP A 64 9.36 21.55 18.08
C ASP A 64 8.86 20.20 18.63
N HIS A 65 7.59 19.89 18.43
CA HIS A 65 6.97 18.64 18.84
C HIS A 65 6.23 18.00 17.66
N LEU A 66 6.78 16.89 17.15
CA LEU A 66 6.08 16.03 16.20
C LEU A 66 4.88 15.38 16.89
N ARG A 67 3.75 16.08 16.88
CA ARG A 67 2.46 15.53 17.26
C ARG A 67 2.02 14.53 16.20
N ILE A 68 2.30 13.25 16.43
CA ILE A 68 1.71 12.18 15.64
C ILE A 68 0.25 11.99 16.09
N ASP A 69 -0.62 12.93 15.71
CA ASP A 69 -2.08 12.81 15.85
C ASP A 69 -2.57 11.77 14.81
N VAL A 70 -2.26 10.49 15.04
CA VAL A 70 -2.36 9.39 14.06
C VAL A 70 -3.78 9.31 13.46
N PRO A 71 -3.98 9.63 12.16
CA PRO A 71 -5.18 9.23 11.47
C PRO A 71 -5.03 7.73 11.18
N VAL A 72 -5.57 6.89 12.08
CA VAL A 72 -5.34 5.44 12.06
C VAL A 72 -5.93 4.82 10.79
N CYS A 73 -5.12 4.75 9.74
CA CYS A 73 -5.28 3.89 8.57
C CYS A 73 -5.05 2.42 8.93
N ALA A 74 -5.57 1.96 10.08
CA ALA A 74 -5.73 0.54 10.30
C ALA A 74 -6.68 0.02 9.22
N PRO A 75 -6.35 -1.08 8.53
CA PRO A 75 -7.36 -1.83 7.81
C PRO A 75 -8.41 -2.24 8.87
N ARG A 76 -9.62 -1.68 8.78
CA ARG A 76 -10.75 -2.21 9.52
C ARG A 76 -10.78 -3.71 9.23
N ARG A 77 -10.75 -4.54 10.27
CA ARG A 77 -10.81 -6.01 10.14
C ARG A 77 -11.90 -6.35 9.12
N PRO A 78 -11.72 -7.34 8.23
CA PRO A 78 -12.78 -7.77 7.33
C PRO A 78 -13.93 -8.36 8.14
N HIS A 79 -14.84 -7.48 8.57
CA HIS A 79 -16.10 -7.84 9.21
C HIS A 79 -16.97 -8.44 8.13
N LEU A 80 -16.87 -9.76 7.95
CA LEU A 80 -17.79 -10.57 7.17
C LEU A 80 -19.19 -10.48 7.81
N ARG A 81 -19.90 -9.39 7.49
CA ARG A 81 -21.32 -9.27 7.78
C ARG A 81 -22.08 -10.18 6.83
N PRO A 82 -22.95 -11.07 7.31
CA PRO A 82 -23.88 -11.78 6.44
C PRO A 82 -24.80 -10.76 5.78
N VAL A 83 -24.77 -10.69 4.44
CA VAL A 83 -25.73 -9.92 3.66
C VAL A 83 -26.96 -10.81 3.46
N GLY A 84 -28.03 -10.57 4.23
CA GLY A 84 -29.28 -11.33 4.01
C GLY A 84 -30.29 -11.40 5.16
N ASN A 85 -30.95 -10.30 5.50
CA ASN A 85 -32.37 -10.32 5.90
C ASN A 85 -33.12 -9.00 5.62
N ALA A 86 -32.64 -8.18 4.67
CA ALA A 86 -33.33 -6.96 4.25
C ALA A 86 -34.48 -7.30 3.30
N THR A 87 -35.71 -6.90 3.65
CA THR A 87 -36.95 -7.15 2.89
C THR A 87 -37.11 -6.28 1.62
N CYS A 88 -36.00 -5.86 1.00
CA CYS A 88 -35.97 -4.93 -0.13
C CYS A 88 -36.10 -5.60 -1.52
N GLY A 89 -36.33 -6.91 -1.60
CA GLY A 89 -36.66 -7.62 -2.84
C GLY A 89 -35.56 -7.67 -3.91
N CYS A 90 -34.32 -7.29 -3.58
CA CYS A 90 -33.20 -7.29 -4.52
C CYS A 90 -32.64 -8.71 -4.77
N SER A 91 -32.06 -8.94 -5.96
CA SER A 91 -31.28 -10.16 -6.24
C SER A 91 -30.09 -10.30 -5.26
N PRO A 92 -29.68 -11.53 -4.88
CA PRO A 92 -28.52 -11.74 -4.01
C PRO A 92 -27.23 -11.04 -4.48
N ASP A 93 -27.01 -10.97 -5.80
CA ASP A 93 -25.82 -10.39 -6.42
C ASP A 93 -25.84 -8.85 -6.52
N CYS A 94 -26.85 -8.18 -5.94
CA CYS A 94 -27.07 -6.74 -6.10
C CYS A 94 -26.15 -5.90 -5.21
N SER A 95 -25.08 -5.36 -5.80
CA SER A 95 -24.04 -4.56 -5.12
C SER A 95 -24.42 -3.10 -4.80
N CYS A 96 -25.69 -2.69 -5.03
CA CYS A 96 -26.10 -1.27 -5.07
C CYS A 96 -26.09 -0.49 -3.73
N GLY A 97 -25.86 -1.15 -2.59
CA GLY A 97 -25.69 -0.47 -1.30
C GLY A 97 -26.98 0.15 -0.71
N CYS A 98 -28.09 -0.58 -0.71
CA CYS A 98 -29.37 -0.15 -0.12
C CYS A 98 -29.22 0.33 1.34
N GLN A 99 -29.60 1.58 1.62
CA GLN A 99 -29.53 2.18 2.95
C GLN A 99 -30.74 3.09 3.23
N HIS A 100 -31.43 2.79 4.34
CA HIS A 100 -32.56 3.49 4.98
C HIS A 100 -33.42 4.43 4.09
N GLY A 101 -34.58 3.92 3.66
CA GLY A 101 -35.71 4.76 3.20
C GLY A 101 -35.56 5.43 1.84
N ARG A 102 -34.47 5.16 1.09
CA ARG A 102 -34.27 5.69 -0.28
C ARG A 102 -34.51 4.59 -1.32
N ALA A 103 -35.11 4.98 -2.45
CA ALA A 103 -35.38 4.08 -3.58
C ALA A 103 -34.08 3.53 -4.18
N CYS A 104 -34.11 2.27 -4.62
CA CYS A 104 -32.99 1.61 -5.28
C CYS A 104 -32.73 2.23 -6.67
N ARG A 105 -31.47 2.59 -6.96
CA ARG A 105 -31.10 3.23 -8.23
C ARG A 105 -31.06 2.26 -9.42
N CYS A 106 -31.21 0.95 -9.23
CA CYS A 106 -31.19 -0.03 -10.32
C CYS A 106 -32.38 0.07 -11.29
N HIS A 107 -33.43 0.85 -10.96
CA HIS A 107 -34.51 1.21 -11.89
C HIS A 107 -34.41 2.67 -12.40
N ALA A 108 -33.25 3.32 -12.28
CA ALA A 108 -33.00 4.68 -12.80
C ALA A 108 -32.19 4.67 -14.11
N ALA A 109 -32.42 3.66 -14.96
CA ALA A 109 -32.06 3.65 -16.37
C ALA A 109 -33.31 3.21 -17.16
N ALA A 110 -33.62 3.93 -18.23
CA ALA A 110 -34.71 3.66 -19.17
C ALA A 110 -34.12 3.23 -20.53
#